data_AF-A0A7X7QMW5-F1
#
_entry.id   AF-A0A7X7QMW5-F1
#
_cell.length_a   1.000
_cell.length_b   1.000
_cell.length_c   1.000
_cell.angle_alpha   90.00
_cell.angle_beta   90.00
_cell.angle_gamma   90.00
#
_symmetry.space_group_name_H-M   'P 1'
#
loop_
_entity.id
_entity.type
_entity.pdbx_description
1 polymer ?
#
loop_
_entity_poly.entity_id
_entity_poly.type
_entity_poly.pdbx_seq_one_letter_code
_entity_poly.pdbx_strand_id
1 'polypeptide(L)'
;MPTPTADKLRTFYASRYLAADGDPLTQFTLDSGTVRTIRDAALTQASGYWDGAVGWFDPDTLTPQLQGAVFHVQSFDGGTDTLTLSRDLPAAPQAGDTFRLALGGNRRSGQETFGMVVGGDMPEFTPIACANITGLTIHKASARLGASDLYISYDATRHEVTIRVGAAGSPGPALDVSADVT
;
A
#
# COMPACT_ATOMS: atom_id res chain seq x y z
N MET A 1 -14.80 -25.66 7.61
CA MET A 1 -14.63 -24.40 8.37
C MET A 1 -15.70 -23.42 7.94
N PRO A 2 -16.35 -22.68 8.84
CA PRO A 2 -17.35 -21.68 8.46
C PRO A 2 -16.71 -20.57 7.61
N THR A 3 -17.40 -20.12 6.57
CA THR A 3 -16.98 -19.02 5.70
C THR A 3 -16.91 -17.73 6.53
N PRO A 4 -15.77 -17.02 6.58
CA PRO A 4 -15.67 -15.73 7.26
C PRO A 4 -16.66 -14.73 6.66
N THR A 5 -17.38 -14.01 7.51
CA THR A 5 -18.27 -12.90 7.08
C THR A 5 -17.44 -11.62 6.88
N ALA A 6 -17.88 -10.70 6.02
CA ALA A 6 -17.09 -9.52 5.63
C ALA A 6 -16.72 -8.60 6.81
N ASP A 7 -17.52 -8.58 7.87
CA ASP A 7 -17.26 -7.91 9.15
C ASP A 7 -16.13 -8.55 9.98
N LYS A 8 -15.66 -9.73 9.57
CA LYS A 8 -14.59 -10.51 10.22
C LYS A 8 -13.30 -10.56 9.42
N LEU A 9 -13.25 -9.89 8.27
CA LEU A 9 -12.01 -9.73 7.53
C LEU A 9 -11.13 -8.70 8.26
N ARG A 10 -10.18 -9.20 9.05
CA ARG A 10 -9.17 -8.38 9.73
C ARG A 10 -7.83 -8.59 9.03
N THR A 11 -7.15 -7.49 8.71
CA THR A 11 -5.78 -7.55 8.21
C THR A 11 -4.84 -7.73 9.39
N PHE A 12 -4.05 -8.80 9.35
CA PHE A 12 -3.02 -9.08 10.34
C PHE A 12 -1.64 -8.94 9.71
N TYR A 13 -0.71 -8.34 10.43
CA TYR A 13 0.69 -8.33 10.04
C TYR A 13 1.36 -9.62 10.53
N ALA A 14 1.78 -10.46 9.59
CA ALA A 14 2.54 -11.66 9.93
C ALA A 14 3.98 -11.29 10.32
N SER A 15 4.43 -11.76 11.46
CA SER A 15 5.83 -11.66 11.87
C SER A 15 6.26 -12.93 12.58
N ARG A 16 7.31 -13.58 12.06
CA ARG A 16 7.92 -14.74 12.70
C ARG A 16 8.62 -14.41 14.04
N TYR A 17 8.70 -13.12 14.37
CA TYR A 17 9.26 -12.64 15.64
C TYR A 17 8.25 -12.69 16.80
N LEU A 18 6.96 -12.90 16.50
CA LEU A 18 5.93 -13.08 17.53
C LEU A 18 6.04 -14.48 18.16
N ALA A 19 5.75 -14.57 19.46
CA ALA A 19 5.80 -15.83 20.20
C ALA A 19 4.53 -16.67 19.98
N ALA A 20 3.37 -16.03 19.80
CA ALA A 20 2.10 -16.68 19.54
C ALA A 20 1.20 -15.86 18.58
N ASP A 21 0.19 -16.55 18.03
CA ASP A 21 -0.83 -15.92 17.19
C ASP A 21 -1.64 -14.90 18.00
N GLY A 22 -1.74 -13.68 17.47
CA GLY A 22 -2.49 -12.58 18.08
C GLY A 22 -1.66 -11.69 19.02
N ASP A 23 -0.37 -12.00 19.23
CA ASP A 23 0.53 -11.13 19.97
C ASP A 23 0.72 -9.77 19.25
N PRO A 24 0.89 -8.68 20.00
CA PRO A 24 1.22 -7.38 19.41
C PRO A 24 2.63 -7.41 18.79
N LEU A 25 2.81 -6.72 17.67
CA LEU A 25 4.15 -6.50 17.12
C LEU A 25 5.02 -5.75 18.12
N THR A 26 6.24 -6.24 18.32
CA THR A 26 7.23 -5.61 19.18
C THR A 26 7.50 -4.18 18.72
N GLN A 27 7.47 -3.25 19.67
CA GLN A 27 7.93 -1.88 19.47
C GLN A 27 9.42 -1.83 19.82
N PHE A 28 10.18 -1.18 18.94
CA PHE A 28 11.61 -0.97 19.03
C PHE A 28 11.89 0.52 19.26
N THR A 29 12.99 0.81 19.94
CA THR A 29 13.44 2.18 20.21
C THR A 29 14.81 2.35 19.60
N LEU A 30 14.87 3.18 18.56
CA LEU A 30 16.04 3.38 17.73
C LEU A 30 17.18 4.01 18.53
N ASP A 31 18.39 3.46 18.38
CA ASP A 31 19.60 4.02 19.00
C ASP A 31 20.21 5.13 18.14
N SER A 32 20.22 4.91 16.82
CA SER A 32 20.65 5.91 15.84
C SER A 32 20.27 5.49 14.43
N GLY A 33 20.40 6.42 13.47
CA GLY A 33 20.22 6.08 12.08
C GLY A 33 20.58 7.21 11.13
N THR A 34 20.39 6.93 9.85
CA THR A 34 20.52 7.89 8.76
C THR A 34 19.28 7.78 7.89
N VAL A 35 19.16 8.61 6.85
CA VAL A 35 18.09 8.44 5.86
C VAL A 35 18.06 7.03 5.25
N ARG A 36 19.16 6.27 5.29
CA ARG A 36 19.29 4.93 4.70
C ARG A 36 19.45 3.80 5.70
N THR A 37 19.56 4.10 6.99
CA THR A 37 19.90 3.09 8.00
C THR A 37 19.13 3.30 9.29
N ILE A 38 18.76 2.19 9.91
CA ILE A 38 18.20 2.15 11.26
C ILE A 38 19.10 1.23 12.08
N ARG A 39 19.58 1.70 13.22
CA ARG A 39 20.38 0.92 14.16
C ARG A 39 19.68 0.88 15.51
N ASP A 40 19.52 -0.32 16.04
CA ASP A 40 18.95 -0.58 17.36
C ASP A 40 19.54 -1.87 17.91
N ALA A 41 20.28 -1.79 19.02
CA ALA A 41 20.91 -2.93 19.67
C ALA A 41 19.92 -3.98 20.19
N ALA A 42 18.61 -3.67 20.26
CA ALA A 42 17.56 -4.64 20.58
C ALA A 42 17.26 -5.61 19.41
N LEU A 43 17.77 -5.35 18.20
CA LEU A 43 17.59 -6.21 17.03
C LEU A 43 18.52 -7.44 17.05
N THR A 44 18.66 -8.11 18.18
CA THR A 44 19.63 -9.20 18.40
C THR A 44 19.28 -10.47 17.59
N GLN A 45 19.67 -10.49 16.32
CA GLN A 45 19.42 -11.60 15.39
C GLN A 45 20.64 -11.81 14.46
N ALA A 46 20.69 -12.96 13.79
CA ALA A 46 21.72 -13.21 12.79
C ALA A 46 21.57 -12.28 11.57
N SER A 47 22.69 -11.95 10.89
CA SER A 47 22.65 -11.21 9.63
C SER A 47 21.73 -11.89 8.62
N GLY A 48 21.00 -11.09 7.84
CA GLY A 48 20.01 -11.58 6.89
C GLY A 48 18.63 -11.90 7.49
N TYR A 49 18.49 -11.91 8.82
CA TYR A 49 17.22 -12.29 9.47
C TYR A 49 16.08 -11.35 9.10
N TRP A 50 16.32 -10.04 9.09
CA TRP A 50 15.32 -9.02 8.79
C TRP A 50 15.24 -8.63 7.31
N ASP A 51 15.92 -9.36 6.42
CA ASP A 51 15.92 -9.05 4.99
C ASP A 51 14.50 -9.16 4.41
N GLY A 52 14.05 -8.10 3.74
CA GLY A 52 12.70 -8.02 3.17
C GLY A 52 11.60 -7.74 4.19
N ALA A 53 11.93 -7.49 5.46
CA ALA A 53 10.96 -7.01 6.45
C ALA A 53 10.35 -5.66 6.02
N VAL A 54 9.10 -5.45 6.41
CA VAL A 54 8.43 -4.15 6.29
C VAL A 54 8.32 -3.58 7.69
N GLY A 55 8.66 -2.31 7.85
CA GLY A 55 8.52 -1.61 9.12
C GLY A 55 7.84 -0.26 8.96
N TRP A 56 7.44 0.30 10.09
CA TRP A 56 6.89 1.65 10.16
C TRP A 56 7.23 2.28 11.49
N PHE A 57 7.36 3.60 11.48
CA PHE A 57 7.50 4.40 12.69
C PHE A 57 6.15 4.63 13.34
N ASP A 58 6.12 4.63 14.68
CA ASP A 58 4.87 4.85 15.41
C ASP A 58 4.37 6.29 15.23
N PRO A 59 3.04 6.54 15.36
CA PRO A 59 2.46 7.88 15.21
C PRO A 59 2.99 8.92 16.20
N ASP A 60 3.56 8.47 17.32
CA ASP A 60 4.12 9.27 18.39
C ASP A 60 5.66 9.24 18.45
N THR A 61 6.32 8.78 17.38
CA THR A 61 7.80 8.85 17.28
C THR A 61 8.29 10.29 17.37
N LEU A 62 9.51 10.49 17.87
CA LEU A 62 10.09 11.80 18.16
C LEU A 62 10.25 12.69 16.92
N THR A 63 10.70 12.12 15.80
CA THR A 63 10.93 12.84 14.55
C THR A 63 9.61 13.02 13.79
N PRO A 64 9.07 14.25 13.69
CA PRO A 64 7.72 14.46 13.15
C PRO A 64 7.54 13.97 11.71
N GLN A 65 8.58 14.08 10.88
CA GLN A 65 8.55 13.65 9.47
C GLN A 65 8.52 12.14 9.30
N LEU A 66 8.80 11.38 10.38
CA LEU A 66 8.79 9.93 10.36
C LEU A 66 7.49 9.35 10.90
N GLN A 67 6.63 10.11 11.56
CA GLN A 67 5.38 9.60 12.14
C GLN A 67 4.50 8.90 11.09
N GLY A 68 4.28 7.60 11.25
CA GLY A 68 3.54 6.76 10.30
C GLY A 68 4.27 6.43 8.99
N ALA A 69 5.54 6.83 8.84
CA ALA A 69 6.33 6.53 7.65
C ALA A 69 6.66 5.03 7.59
N VAL A 70 6.44 4.43 6.42
CA VAL A 70 6.70 3.02 6.14
C VAL A 70 8.06 2.87 5.43
N PHE A 71 8.80 1.82 5.77
CA PHE A 71 10.06 1.48 5.15
C PHE A 71 10.17 -0.03 4.86
N HIS A 72 11.08 -0.37 3.95
CA HIS A 72 11.35 -1.75 3.57
C HIS A 72 12.85 -2.04 3.71
N VAL A 73 13.16 -3.10 4.44
CA VAL A 73 14.53 -3.52 4.77
C VAL A 73 15.14 -4.22 3.56
N GLN A 74 16.23 -3.67 3.04
CA GLN A 74 17.02 -4.28 1.98
C GLN A 74 17.91 -5.39 2.53
N SER A 75 18.62 -5.09 3.63
CA SER A 75 19.52 -6.03 4.29
C SER A 75 19.66 -5.72 5.78
N PHE A 76 19.99 -6.75 6.56
CA PHE A 76 20.31 -6.62 7.98
C PHE A 76 21.68 -7.20 8.31
N ASP A 77 22.47 -6.40 9.03
CA ASP A 77 23.74 -6.82 9.61
C ASP A 77 23.59 -7.04 11.12
N GLY A 78 23.61 -8.31 11.54
CA GLY A 78 23.56 -8.71 12.94
C GLY A 78 24.86 -8.51 13.72
N GLY A 79 25.96 -8.12 13.06
CA GLY A 79 27.19 -7.73 13.75
C GLY A 79 27.13 -6.30 14.30
N THR A 80 26.26 -5.46 13.74
CA THR A 80 26.11 -4.04 14.09
C THR A 80 24.68 -3.66 14.46
N ASP A 81 23.77 -4.63 14.45
CA ASP A 81 22.32 -4.49 14.63
C ASP A 81 21.72 -3.39 13.74
N THR A 82 22.16 -3.36 12.47
CA THR A 82 21.83 -2.29 11.52
C THR A 82 20.99 -2.81 10.36
N LEU A 83 19.82 -2.20 10.16
CA LEU A 83 18.98 -2.33 8.98
C LEU A 83 19.44 -1.33 7.92
N THR A 84 19.69 -1.82 6.71
CA THR A 84 19.85 -0.98 5.52
C THR A 84 18.52 -0.92 4.77
N LEU A 85 18.08 0.28 4.45
CA LEU A 85 16.77 0.52 3.83
C LEU A 85 16.87 0.54 2.31
N SER A 86 15.84 -0.01 1.66
CA SER A 86 15.75 -0.05 0.20
C SER A 86 15.53 1.32 -0.43
N ARG A 87 15.03 2.30 0.33
CA ARG A 87 14.84 3.70 -0.06
C ARG A 87 15.18 4.63 1.10
N ASP A 88 15.45 5.88 0.77
CA ASP A 88 15.69 6.95 1.74
C ASP A 88 14.40 7.27 2.50
N LEU A 89 14.52 7.48 3.81
CA LEU A 89 13.49 8.06 4.66
C LEU A 89 13.33 9.56 4.38
N PRO A 90 12.15 10.14 4.65
CA PRO A 90 11.91 11.57 4.46
C PRO A 90 12.72 12.47 5.41
N ALA A 91 13.25 11.91 6.51
CA ALA A 91 14.20 12.55 7.41
C ALA A 91 15.15 11.48 8.01
N ALA A 92 16.30 11.92 8.51
CA ALA A 92 17.15 11.02 9.29
C ALA A 92 16.49 10.74 10.66
N PRO A 93 16.33 9.48 11.06
CA PRO A 93 15.84 9.14 12.39
C PRO A 93 16.88 9.49 13.46
N GLN A 94 16.40 9.75 14.66
CA GLN A 94 17.21 10.09 15.83
C GLN A 94 17.03 9.08 16.95
N ALA A 95 17.97 9.05 17.89
CA ALA A 95 17.87 8.23 19.08
C ALA A 95 16.55 8.48 19.82
N GLY A 96 15.82 7.41 20.15
CA GLY A 96 14.51 7.48 20.80
C GLY A 96 13.31 7.46 19.85
N ASP A 97 13.52 7.50 18.53
CA ASP A 97 12.43 7.21 17.58
C ASP A 97 11.92 5.77 17.76
N THR A 98 10.60 5.58 17.67
CA THR A 98 9.93 4.30 17.90
C THR A 98 9.41 3.72 16.60
N PHE A 99 9.59 2.42 16.41
CA PHE A 99 9.17 1.72 15.20
C PHE A 99 8.78 0.26 15.44
N ARG A 100 8.17 -0.35 14.43
CA ARG A 100 7.76 -1.77 14.43
C ARG A 100 8.25 -2.46 13.18
N LEU A 101 8.49 -3.77 13.28
CA LEU A 101 8.88 -4.63 12.17
C LEU A 101 7.89 -5.79 12.01
N ALA A 102 7.43 -5.99 10.78
CA ALA A 102 6.71 -7.16 10.35
C ALA A 102 7.58 -7.96 9.37
N LEU A 103 7.90 -9.20 9.74
CA LEU A 103 8.70 -10.12 8.94
C LEU A 103 7.85 -11.31 8.49
N GLY A 104 7.26 -11.18 7.30
CA GLY A 104 6.51 -12.24 6.63
C GLY A 104 7.39 -13.41 6.14
N GLY A 105 6.75 -14.40 5.53
CA GLY A 105 7.40 -15.65 5.09
C GLY A 105 8.67 -15.45 4.25
N ASN A 106 9.60 -16.39 4.36
CA ASN A 106 10.98 -16.32 3.84
C ASN A 106 11.16 -16.04 2.34
N ARG A 107 10.09 -16.14 1.53
CA ARG A 107 10.13 -15.96 0.06
C ARG A 107 8.80 -15.38 -0.44
N ARG A 108 8.87 -14.42 -1.37
CA ARG A 108 7.71 -13.97 -2.17
C ARG A 108 7.41 -15.01 -3.26
N SER A 109 6.14 -15.35 -3.45
CA SER A 109 5.70 -16.06 -4.66
C SER A 109 5.79 -15.11 -5.85
N GLY A 110 6.15 -15.62 -7.04
CA GLY A 110 6.07 -14.87 -8.30
C GLY A 110 4.64 -14.79 -8.87
N GLN A 111 3.67 -15.38 -8.17
CA GLN A 111 2.24 -15.27 -8.49
C GLN A 111 1.58 -14.29 -7.52
N GLU A 112 0.89 -13.28 -8.07
CA GLU A 112 0.00 -12.43 -7.30
C GLU A 112 -1.15 -13.29 -6.74
N THR A 113 -1.38 -13.15 -5.44
CA THR A 113 -2.62 -13.59 -4.78
C THR A 113 -3.34 -12.35 -4.26
N PHE A 114 -4.59 -12.49 -3.82
CA PHE A 114 -5.43 -11.36 -3.39
C PHE A 114 -4.72 -10.51 -2.31
N GLY A 115 -4.16 -9.37 -2.72
CA GLY A 115 -3.56 -8.38 -1.83
C GLY A 115 -4.60 -7.31 -1.50
N MET A 116 -4.92 -7.16 -0.22
CA MET A 116 -5.60 -5.96 0.26
C MET A 116 -4.61 -4.79 0.29
N VAL A 117 -4.80 -3.84 -0.61
CA VAL A 117 -4.20 -2.50 -0.53
C VAL A 117 -5.03 -1.70 0.47
N VAL A 118 -4.43 -1.23 1.56
CA VAL A 118 -5.04 -0.20 2.42
C VAL A 118 -3.99 0.87 2.71
N GLY A 119 -4.31 2.11 2.33
CA GLY A 119 -3.59 3.29 2.78
C GLY A 119 -4.00 4.56 2.02
N GLY A 120 -4.71 5.46 2.71
CA GLY A 120 -4.78 6.89 2.37
C GLY A 120 -6.00 7.35 1.56
N ASP A 121 -6.49 8.56 1.86
CA ASP A 121 -7.74 9.18 1.40
C ASP A 121 -7.94 9.11 -0.12
N MET A 122 -9.07 8.51 -0.55
CA MET A 122 -9.42 8.29 -1.96
C MET A 122 -10.64 9.14 -2.34
N PRO A 123 -10.47 10.43 -2.67
CA PRO A 123 -11.56 11.31 -3.10
C PRO A 123 -12.32 10.79 -4.34
N GLU A 124 -11.73 9.84 -5.06
CA GLU A 124 -12.31 9.05 -6.16
C GLU A 124 -13.57 8.26 -5.77
N PHE A 125 -13.69 7.87 -4.50
CA PHE A 125 -14.86 7.16 -3.97
C PHE A 125 -15.88 8.10 -3.30
N THR A 126 -15.65 9.42 -3.32
CA THR A 126 -16.74 10.36 -3.03
C THR A 126 -17.74 10.22 -4.18
N PRO A 127 -18.97 9.75 -3.94
CA PRO A 127 -19.92 9.57 -5.03
C PRO A 127 -20.20 10.93 -5.66
N ILE A 128 -19.74 11.14 -6.90
CA ILE A 128 -20.23 12.25 -7.71
C ILE A 128 -21.62 11.81 -8.17
N ALA A 129 -22.65 12.46 -7.65
CA ALA A 129 -24.02 12.22 -8.05
C ALA A 129 -24.21 12.68 -9.51
N CYS A 130 -23.89 11.79 -10.46
CA CYS A 130 -24.32 11.90 -11.84
C CYS A 130 -25.75 11.34 -11.91
N ALA A 131 -26.74 12.21 -12.05
CA ALA A 131 -28.16 11.88 -11.85
C ALA A 131 -28.70 10.68 -12.69
N ASN A 132 -27.99 10.24 -13.73
CA ASN A 132 -28.48 9.24 -14.69
C ASN A 132 -27.53 8.05 -14.97
N ILE A 133 -26.37 7.92 -14.30
CA ILE A 133 -25.53 6.73 -14.41
C ILE A 133 -25.39 6.10 -13.02
N THR A 134 -26.09 4.99 -12.80
CA THR A 134 -26.08 4.26 -11.53
C THR A 134 -24.90 3.30 -11.40
N GLY A 135 -24.17 3.03 -12.49
CA GLY A 135 -22.95 2.24 -12.48
C GLY A 135 -22.31 2.09 -13.86
N LEU A 136 -20.98 1.93 -13.89
CA LEU A 136 -20.19 1.58 -15.06
C LEU A 136 -19.30 0.39 -14.70
N THR A 137 -19.32 -0.67 -15.51
CA THR A 137 -18.46 -1.85 -15.33
C THR A 137 -17.55 -2.03 -16.53
N ILE A 138 -16.23 -2.03 -16.29
CA ILE A 138 -15.24 -2.32 -17.34
C ILE A 138 -14.84 -3.79 -17.23
N HIS A 139 -15.36 -4.62 -18.14
CA HIS A 139 -15.08 -6.07 -18.12
C HIS A 139 -13.64 -6.43 -18.47
N LYS A 140 -12.94 -5.56 -19.22
CA LYS A 140 -11.58 -5.83 -19.69
C LYS A 140 -10.82 -4.52 -19.94
N ALA A 141 -9.82 -4.26 -19.13
CA ALA A 141 -8.75 -3.31 -19.44
C ALA A 141 -7.55 -4.09 -20.00
N SER A 142 -6.89 -3.56 -21.03
CA SER A 142 -5.69 -4.19 -21.61
C SER A 142 -4.49 -3.27 -21.47
N ALA A 143 -3.31 -3.84 -21.27
CA ALA A 143 -2.04 -3.12 -21.16
C ALA A 143 -1.63 -2.36 -22.46
N ARG A 144 -2.46 -2.36 -23.50
CA ARG A 144 -2.29 -1.50 -24.68
C ARG A 144 -2.77 -0.07 -24.44
N LEU A 145 -3.50 0.18 -23.36
CA LEU A 145 -3.74 1.54 -22.88
C LEU A 145 -2.39 2.05 -22.36
N GLY A 146 -1.82 3.03 -23.06
CA GLY A 146 -0.56 3.67 -22.64
C GLY A 146 -0.69 4.29 -21.24
N ALA A 147 0.43 4.73 -20.67
CA ALA A 147 0.46 5.39 -19.35
C ALA A 147 -0.24 6.76 -19.38
N SER A 148 -1.57 6.75 -19.42
CA SER A 148 -2.41 7.94 -19.47
C SER A 148 -3.79 7.61 -18.89
N ASP A 149 -4.40 8.60 -18.25
CA ASP A 149 -5.69 8.45 -17.62
C ASP A 149 -6.79 8.18 -18.64
N LEU A 150 -7.74 7.31 -18.28
CA LEU A 150 -8.96 7.08 -19.04
C LEU A 150 -10.02 8.07 -18.56
N TYR A 151 -10.55 8.89 -19.46
CA TYR A 151 -11.65 9.81 -19.15
C TYR A 151 -12.93 9.31 -19.78
N ILE A 152 -14.00 9.33 -19.00
CA ILE A 152 -15.33 8.90 -19.41
C ILE A 152 -16.26 10.09 -19.24
N SER A 153 -17.01 10.41 -20.29
CA SER A 153 -17.97 11.51 -20.30
C SER A 153 -19.34 11.00 -20.65
N TYR A 154 -20.34 11.50 -19.94
CA TYR A 154 -21.76 11.24 -20.19
C TYR A 154 -22.46 12.52 -20.62
N ASP A 155 -23.16 12.46 -21.75
CA ASP A 155 -24.06 13.52 -22.21
C ASP A 155 -25.50 13.14 -21.86
N ALA A 156 -26.05 13.79 -20.84
CA ALA A 156 -27.41 13.54 -20.37
C ALA A 156 -28.51 13.95 -21.36
N THR A 157 -28.20 14.83 -22.32
CA THR A 157 -29.18 15.29 -23.32
C THR A 157 -29.30 14.28 -24.46
N ARG A 158 -28.17 13.66 -24.82
CA ARG A 158 -28.10 12.67 -25.91
C ARG A 158 -28.19 11.23 -25.42
N HIS A 159 -28.09 11.01 -24.11
CA HIS A 159 -27.94 9.69 -23.50
C HIS A 159 -26.75 8.92 -24.07
N GLU A 160 -25.60 9.58 -24.19
CA GLU A 160 -24.40 8.99 -24.80
C GLU A 160 -23.23 8.95 -23.82
N VAL A 161 -22.43 7.89 -23.89
CA VAL A 161 -21.14 7.76 -23.19
C VAL A 161 -20.00 7.81 -24.22
N THR A 162 -18.97 8.59 -23.92
CA THR A 162 -17.72 8.61 -24.70
C THR A 162 -16.52 8.33 -23.81
N ILE A 163 -15.51 7.70 -24.41
CA ILE A 163 -14.25 7.38 -23.74
C ILE A 163 -13.12 8.10 -24.48
N ARG A 164 -12.22 8.76 -23.76
CA ARG A 164 -10.98 9.31 -24.30
C ARG A 164 -9.78 8.91 -23.44
N VAL A 165 -8.60 8.83 -24.07
CA VAL A 165 -7.33 8.53 -23.39
C VAL A 165 -6.51 9.80 -23.28
N GLY A 166 -6.15 10.19 -22.05
CA GLY A 166 -5.46 11.44 -21.75
C GLY A 166 -6.37 12.67 -21.84
N ALA A 167 -6.03 13.73 -21.11
CA ALA A 167 -6.85 14.94 -21.02
C ALA A 167 -7.04 15.66 -22.37
N ALA A 168 -6.04 15.54 -23.26
CA ALA A 168 -6.04 16.10 -24.62
C ALA A 168 -6.45 15.09 -25.70
N GLY A 169 -6.83 13.87 -25.32
CA GLY A 169 -7.24 12.83 -26.26
C GLY A 169 -8.56 13.17 -26.95
N SER A 170 -8.68 12.81 -28.23
CA SER A 170 -9.95 12.88 -28.93
C SER A 170 -10.94 11.87 -28.33
N PRO A 171 -12.22 12.25 -28.17
CA PRO A 171 -13.27 11.30 -27.82
C PRO A 171 -13.32 10.16 -28.84
N GLY A 172 -13.42 8.93 -28.35
CA GLY A 172 -13.78 7.77 -29.14
C GLY A 172 -15.25 7.82 -29.58
N PRO A 173 -15.74 6.75 -30.25
CA PRO A 173 -17.13 6.68 -30.68
C PRO A 173 -18.09 6.79 -29.50
N ALA A 174 -19.21 7.49 -29.70
CA ALA A 174 -20.27 7.59 -28.73
C ALA A 174 -21.04 6.27 -28.65
N LEU A 175 -21.29 5.83 -27.42
CA LEU A 175 -22.16 4.70 -27.10
C LEU A 175 -23.50 5.26 -26.62
N ASP A 176 -24.57 5.01 -27.37
CA ASP A 176 -25.93 5.28 -26.93
C ASP A 176 -26.26 4.38 -25.73
N VAL A 177 -26.71 4.98 -24.63
CA VAL A 177 -27.11 4.32 -23.38
C VAL A 177 -28.53 4.73 -22.97
N SER A 178 -29.37 5.13 -23.94
CA SER A 178 -30.79 5.42 -23.71
C SER A 178 -31.61 4.20 -23.26
N ALA A 179 -31.08 2.99 -23.45
CA ALA A 179 -31.56 1.73 -22.89
C ALA A 179 -30.39 0.90 -22.36
N ASP A 180 -30.68 -0.19 -21.63
CA ASP A 180 -29.64 -1.09 -21.13
C ASP A 180 -28.80 -1.65 -22.29
N VAL A 181 -27.50 -1.36 -22.28
CA VAL A 181 -26.54 -1.86 -23.27
C VAL A 181 -25.58 -2.82 -22.58
N THR A 182 -25.61 -4.08 -23.01
CA THR A 182 -24.71 -5.16 -22.55
C THR A 182 -23.54 -5.37 -23.49
#